data_AF-D1JI29-F1
#
_entry.id   AF-D1JI29-F1
#
_cell.length_a   1.000
_cell.length_b   1.000
_cell.length_c   1.000
_cell.angle_alpha   90.00
_cell.angle_beta   90.00
_cell.angle_gamma   90.00
#
_symmetry.space_group_name_H-M   'P 1'
#
loop_
_entity.id
_entity.type
_entity.pdbx_description
1 polymer ?
#
loop_
_entity_poly.entity_id
_entity_poly.type
_entity_poly.pdbx_seq_one_letter_code
_entity_poly.pdbx_strand_id
1 'polypeptide(L)'
;MYVQPDENLVHGESLVRQVFYGQKWLVETFGRKAKALGGWNIDSFGHTMQLPQILSKGGIKYVVFARPGAGESTNLDFEHSEFNWISPDGSVIFTHAMPSYFCVGDKIGRQDQDNDEAIQEVWDKLKPHSISGNLLALCGCDFTPPPPYLSEAVEYWNERHPAQQCKIGTVKEFVEAVQHSRKTLATRGPKEFQRVFTGCYSSRIGIKQQNREYENMLLTAEKLATMAAIEGLSYPEKAVDVANRKICINQFHDILPGTGIDPIFVKANQRYQEIKEILSQIITQSLEYITKEVNTSISLSVKVKGDLIPIILFNQLSWVRNEVTYIDIDLSQTDISPPFRLIDSTGSEVTLSNTKRYRRRKFKFKFKDCRCGKITAHGGCPTNKL
;
A
#
# COMPACT_ATOMS: atom_id res chain seq x y z
N MET A 1 11.29 3.89 -1.57
CA MET A 1 10.30 2.95 -1.01
C MET A 1 10.88 1.53 -1.10
N TYR A 2 10.15 0.45 -0.78
CA TYR A 2 10.68 -0.92 -0.86
C TYR A 2 10.80 -1.38 -2.32
N VAL A 3 9.80 -1.06 -3.13
CA VAL A 3 9.92 -0.94 -4.60
C VAL A 3 9.49 0.48 -5.00
N GLN A 4 9.34 0.75 -6.30
CA GLN A 4 8.64 1.93 -6.82
C GLN A 4 7.19 1.55 -7.16
N PRO A 5 6.21 1.81 -6.26
CA PRO A 5 4.84 1.38 -6.47
C PRO A 5 4.08 2.29 -7.45
N ASP A 6 2.97 1.79 -7.99
CA ASP A 6 1.89 2.69 -8.39
C ASP A 6 1.22 3.28 -7.13
N GLU A 7 1.03 4.59 -7.09
CA GLU A 7 0.51 5.29 -5.89
C GLU A 7 -1.01 5.52 -5.91
N ASN A 8 -1.70 5.15 -6.99
CA ASN A 8 -3.12 5.45 -7.24
C ASN A 8 -4.01 4.21 -7.03
N LEU A 9 -3.47 3.02 -7.30
CA LEU A 9 -4.18 1.74 -7.22
C LEU A 9 -4.08 1.07 -5.85
N VAL A 10 -3.07 1.42 -5.05
CA VAL A 10 -2.79 0.81 -3.74
C VAL A 10 -3.59 1.42 -2.58
N HIS A 11 -3.63 0.74 -1.43
CA HIS A 11 -4.16 1.31 -0.19
C HIS A 11 -3.18 2.29 0.49
N GLY A 12 -3.69 3.21 1.31
CA GLY A 12 -2.86 4.13 2.10
C GLY A 12 -1.89 3.40 3.05
N GLU A 13 -2.35 2.31 3.69
CA GLU A 13 -1.46 1.43 4.47
C GLU A 13 -0.33 0.87 3.62
N SER A 14 -0.60 0.46 2.38
CA SER A 14 0.44 -0.07 1.50
C SER A 14 1.53 0.95 1.19
N LEU A 15 1.19 2.23 1.01
CA LEU A 15 2.21 3.30 0.90
C LEU A 15 3.03 3.45 2.19
N VAL A 16 2.41 3.34 3.37
CA VAL A 16 3.12 3.29 4.65
C VAL A 16 4.05 2.07 4.74
N ARG A 17 3.59 0.88 4.31
CA ARG A 17 4.41 -0.34 4.25
C ARG A 17 5.57 -0.19 3.26
N GLN A 18 5.36 0.41 2.09
CA GLN A 18 6.40 0.71 1.11
C GLN A 18 7.50 1.63 1.69
N VAL A 19 7.15 2.57 2.56
CA VAL A 19 8.14 3.39 3.29
C VAL A 19 8.85 2.60 4.40
N PHE A 20 8.10 1.83 5.19
CA PHE A 20 8.62 1.01 6.28
C PHE A 20 9.59 -0.08 5.79
N TYR A 21 9.17 -0.92 4.83
CA TYR A 21 9.98 -2.03 4.31
C TYR A 21 11.19 -1.55 3.52
N GLY A 22 11.13 -0.37 2.88
CA GLY A 22 12.30 0.26 2.27
C GLY A 22 13.36 0.60 3.32
N GLN A 23 12.96 1.17 4.46
CA GLN A 23 13.88 1.43 5.58
C GLN A 23 14.35 0.14 6.27
N LYS A 24 13.46 -0.83 6.48
CA LYS A 24 13.79 -2.11 7.11
C LYS A 24 14.85 -2.87 6.29
N TRP A 25 14.65 -2.96 4.97
CA TRP A 25 15.61 -3.59 4.06
C TRP A 25 16.99 -2.92 4.05
N LEU A 26 17.05 -1.58 4.11
CA LEU A 26 18.32 -0.85 4.22
C LEU A 26 19.08 -1.20 5.51
N VAL A 27 18.37 -1.30 6.64
CA VAL A 27 18.98 -1.68 7.93
C VAL A 27 19.41 -3.14 7.93
N GLU A 28 18.58 -4.05 7.40
CA GLU A 28 18.89 -5.49 7.29
C GLU A 28 20.10 -5.77 6.38
N THR A 29 20.24 -5.01 5.29
CA THR A 29 21.26 -5.25 4.25
C THR A 29 22.57 -4.51 4.53
N PHE A 30 22.50 -3.29 5.08
CA PHE A 30 23.68 -2.41 5.24
C PHE A 30 23.96 -2.01 6.70
N GLY A 31 23.23 -2.57 7.66
CA GLY A 31 23.39 -2.28 9.10
C GLY A 31 22.96 -0.88 9.54
N ARG A 32 22.40 -0.06 8.64
CA ARG A 32 22.00 1.33 8.93
C ARG A 32 20.89 1.84 8.01
N LYS A 33 20.16 2.86 8.46
CA LYS A 33 19.31 3.67 7.56
C LYS A 33 20.19 4.49 6.60
N ALA A 34 19.64 4.90 5.45
CA ALA A 34 20.34 5.80 4.54
C ALA A 34 20.62 7.16 5.21
N LYS A 35 21.77 7.77 4.91
CA LYS A 35 22.20 9.07 5.45
C LYS A 35 21.24 10.22 5.10
N ALA A 36 20.53 10.09 3.99
CA ALA A 36 19.33 10.86 3.69
C ALA A 36 18.27 9.90 3.14
N LEU A 37 17.05 10.00 3.66
CA LEU A 37 15.91 9.24 3.18
C LEU A 37 15.17 10.07 2.12
N GLY A 38 15.42 9.77 0.86
CA GLY A 38 14.68 10.32 -0.29
C GLY A 38 13.56 9.38 -0.73
N GLY A 39 12.41 9.95 -1.10
CA GLY A 39 11.40 9.30 -1.90
C GLY A 39 11.87 9.27 -3.35
N TRP A 40 11.85 8.08 -3.96
CA TRP A 40 12.34 7.86 -5.32
C TRP A 40 11.29 7.10 -6.10
N ASN A 41 10.43 7.84 -6.78
CA ASN A 41 9.28 7.32 -7.52
C ASN A 41 9.24 7.98 -8.92
N ILE A 42 10.31 7.77 -9.70
CA ILE A 42 10.55 8.50 -10.96
C ILE A 42 9.57 8.14 -12.09
N ASP A 43 9.07 6.90 -12.11
CA ASP A 43 8.13 6.37 -13.12
C ASP A 43 6.81 5.87 -12.50
N SER A 44 6.39 6.42 -11.36
CA SER A 44 5.05 6.12 -10.83
C SER A 44 3.99 6.86 -11.64
N PHE A 45 2.87 6.22 -12.01
CA PHE A 45 1.90 6.75 -12.99
C PHE A 45 0.93 7.80 -12.41
N GLY A 46 1.49 8.80 -11.71
CA GLY A 46 0.81 9.84 -10.94
C GLY A 46 0.90 9.61 -9.44
N HIS A 47 0.69 10.68 -8.66
CA HIS A 47 0.95 10.70 -7.22
C HIS A 47 -0.23 11.23 -6.40
N THR A 48 -0.51 10.59 -5.26
CA THR A 48 -1.62 10.94 -4.37
C THR A 48 -1.35 12.19 -3.53
N MET A 49 -2.36 13.03 -3.28
CA MET A 49 -2.22 14.25 -2.46
C MET A 49 -1.81 14.01 -1.00
N GLN A 50 -1.91 12.77 -0.52
CA GLN A 50 -1.47 12.37 0.83
C GLN A 50 0.00 11.92 0.87
N LEU A 51 0.71 11.86 -0.26
CA LEU A 51 2.09 11.41 -0.29
C LEU A 51 3.02 12.28 0.60
N PRO A 52 2.91 13.63 0.64
CA PRO A 52 3.71 14.45 1.57
C PRO A 52 3.52 14.04 3.03
N GLN A 53 2.28 13.76 3.47
CA GLN A 53 1.99 13.29 4.82
C GLN A 53 2.69 11.95 5.10
N ILE A 54 2.52 10.97 4.22
CA ILE A 54 3.03 9.60 4.40
C ILE A 54 4.57 9.60 4.42
N LEU A 55 5.19 10.32 3.47
CA LEU A 55 6.64 10.43 3.38
C LEU A 55 7.23 11.18 4.58
N SER A 56 6.70 12.35 4.93
CA SER A 56 7.22 13.16 6.04
C SER A 56 7.09 12.44 7.39
N LYS A 57 5.95 11.80 7.67
CA LYS A 57 5.75 10.97 8.88
C LYS A 57 6.61 9.70 8.88
N GLY A 58 6.93 9.17 7.70
CA GLY A 58 7.92 8.11 7.51
C GLY A 58 9.38 8.54 7.67
N GLY A 59 9.66 9.83 7.90
CA GLY A 59 11.01 10.38 8.06
C GLY A 59 11.76 10.68 6.75
N ILE A 60 11.07 10.57 5.61
CA ILE A 60 11.57 10.96 4.29
C ILE A 60 11.67 12.49 4.22
N LYS A 61 12.71 13.03 3.57
CA LYS A 61 13.04 14.47 3.58
C LYS A 61 12.75 15.20 2.26
N TYR A 62 12.76 14.47 1.16
CA TYR A 62 12.45 14.97 -0.16
C TYR A 62 11.82 13.85 -1.00
N VAL A 63 11.11 14.20 -2.07
CA VAL A 63 10.65 13.25 -3.09
C VAL A 63 11.08 13.71 -4.47
N VAL A 64 11.51 12.76 -5.31
CA VAL A 64 11.79 12.97 -6.72
C VAL A 64 10.87 12.09 -7.56
N PHE A 65 10.23 12.69 -8.56
CA PHE A 65 9.45 11.99 -9.57
C PHE A 65 9.63 12.62 -10.96
N ALA A 66 9.40 11.86 -12.02
CA ALA A 66 9.36 12.35 -13.41
C ALA A 66 7.98 12.17 -14.07
N ARG A 67 6.97 11.70 -13.34
CA ARG A 67 5.62 11.45 -13.88
C ARG A 67 4.49 11.98 -12.98
N PRO A 68 3.83 13.10 -13.34
CA PRO A 68 4.11 13.97 -14.49
C PRO A 68 5.34 14.88 -14.26
N GLY A 69 6.20 15.02 -15.27
CA GLY A 69 7.39 15.87 -15.23
C GLY A 69 7.08 17.36 -15.42
N ALA A 70 8.00 18.24 -15.00
CA ALA A 70 7.85 19.68 -15.22
C ALA A 70 7.82 20.00 -16.72
N GLY A 71 6.80 20.73 -17.17
CA GLY A 71 6.58 21.07 -18.58
C GLY A 71 5.88 20.01 -19.42
N GLU A 72 5.75 18.76 -18.96
CA GLU A 72 5.20 17.65 -19.77
C GLU A 72 3.65 17.59 -19.83
N SER A 73 2.96 18.31 -18.94
CA SER A 73 1.51 18.22 -18.79
C SER A 73 0.87 19.60 -18.60
N THR A 74 -0.20 19.86 -19.36
CA THR A 74 -1.06 21.05 -19.26
C THR A 74 -1.74 21.23 -17.90
N ASN A 75 -1.68 20.22 -17.02
CA ASN A 75 -2.34 20.20 -15.71
C ASN A 75 -1.35 20.47 -14.54
N LEU A 76 -0.10 20.81 -14.83
CA LEU A 76 0.92 21.15 -13.83
C LEU A 76 1.23 22.65 -13.82
N ASP A 77 0.51 23.39 -12.97
CA ASP A 77 0.74 24.82 -12.70
C ASP A 77 2.04 25.06 -11.87
N PHE A 78 3.17 24.51 -12.29
CA PHE A 78 4.48 24.86 -11.75
C PHE A 78 5.50 25.17 -12.85
N GLU A 79 5.87 26.44 -12.88
CA GLU A 79 6.92 27.03 -13.72
C GLU A 79 8.31 26.45 -13.43
N HIS A 80 8.52 25.94 -12.21
CA HIS A 80 9.78 25.38 -11.74
C HIS A 80 9.63 23.95 -11.24
N SER A 81 10.67 23.16 -11.44
CA SER A 81 10.79 21.76 -11.03
C SER A 81 10.95 21.58 -9.52
N GLU A 82 11.49 22.57 -8.81
CA GLU A 82 11.68 22.52 -7.35
C GLU A 82 10.56 23.28 -6.61
N PHE A 83 9.80 22.58 -5.76
CA PHE A 83 8.70 23.17 -4.99
C PHE A 83 8.45 22.48 -3.65
N ASN A 84 7.67 23.13 -2.78
CA ASN A 84 7.18 22.57 -1.52
C ASN A 84 5.80 21.94 -1.76
N TRP A 85 5.68 20.62 -1.66
CA TRP A 85 4.38 19.95 -1.79
C TRP A 85 3.71 19.79 -0.42
N ILE A 86 2.51 20.35 -0.27
CA ILE A 86 1.71 20.27 0.97
C ILE A 86 0.54 19.27 0.82
N SER A 87 0.30 18.47 1.86
CA SER A 87 -0.86 17.57 1.99
C SER A 87 -2.01 18.21 2.79
N PRO A 88 -3.24 17.66 2.75
CA PRO A 88 -4.40 18.22 3.47
C PRO A 88 -4.23 18.41 4.98
N ASP A 89 -3.30 17.69 5.63
CA ASP A 89 -3.00 17.84 7.06
C ASP A 89 -1.94 18.92 7.37
N GLY A 90 -1.46 19.64 6.36
CA GLY A 90 -0.41 20.64 6.49
C GLY A 90 1.02 20.08 6.50
N SER A 91 1.24 18.77 6.36
CA SER A 91 2.60 18.24 6.17
C SER A 91 3.17 18.73 4.84
N VAL A 92 4.44 19.18 4.86
CA VAL A 92 5.14 19.68 3.67
C VAL A 92 6.37 18.80 3.40
N ILE A 93 6.65 18.53 2.13
CA ILE A 93 7.89 17.88 1.68
C ILE A 93 8.51 18.68 0.53
N PHE A 94 9.85 18.71 0.46
CA PHE A 94 10.55 19.20 -0.73
C PHE A 94 10.31 18.21 -1.89
N THR A 95 9.91 18.73 -3.04
CA THR A 95 9.64 17.95 -4.25
C THR A 95 10.49 18.46 -5.40
N HIS A 96 11.09 17.53 -6.14
CA HIS A 96 11.62 17.79 -7.47
C HIS A 96 10.84 16.98 -8.51
N ALA A 97 10.06 17.67 -9.32
CA ALA A 97 9.39 17.12 -10.49
C ALA A 97 10.30 17.30 -11.71
N MET A 98 10.96 16.22 -12.14
CA MET A 98 11.99 16.27 -13.16
C MET A 98 11.45 16.85 -14.49
N PRO A 99 12.07 17.89 -15.07
CA PRO A 99 11.78 18.31 -16.44
C PRO A 99 12.46 17.38 -17.45
N SER A 100 11.88 17.24 -18.65
CA SER A 100 12.45 16.43 -19.74
C SER A 100 12.77 14.97 -19.37
N TYR A 101 11.97 14.40 -18.48
CA TYR A 101 12.04 13.02 -18.02
C TYR A 101 13.36 12.59 -17.34
N PHE A 102 13.43 11.34 -16.84
CA PHE A 102 14.61 10.86 -16.13
C PHE A 102 15.79 10.46 -17.03
N CYS A 103 15.58 10.27 -18.34
CA CYS A 103 16.63 9.86 -19.27
C CYS A 103 17.44 11.03 -19.87
N VAL A 104 17.22 12.26 -19.39
CA VAL A 104 17.75 13.49 -20.01
C VAL A 104 19.28 13.49 -20.19
N GLY A 105 20.02 12.86 -19.28
CA GLY A 105 21.48 12.78 -19.31
C GLY A 105 22.06 11.46 -19.82
N ASP A 106 21.26 10.55 -20.38
CA ASP A 106 21.69 9.20 -20.78
C ASP A 106 22.81 9.17 -21.83
N LYS A 107 22.98 10.26 -22.60
CA LYS A 107 24.05 10.43 -23.59
C LYS A 107 25.43 10.72 -22.97
N ILE A 108 25.48 11.29 -21.77
CA ILE A 108 26.74 11.78 -21.16
C ILE A 108 27.63 10.59 -20.80
N GLY A 109 28.89 10.61 -21.22
CA GLY A 109 29.86 9.54 -20.96
C GLY A 109 29.61 8.25 -21.77
N ARG A 110 28.82 8.32 -22.85
CA ARG A 110 28.65 7.24 -23.82
C ARG A 110 29.75 7.31 -24.90
N GLN A 111 30.15 6.15 -25.43
CA GLN A 111 31.28 6.05 -26.36
C GLN A 111 31.03 6.76 -27.70
N ASP A 112 29.80 6.67 -28.23
CA ASP A 112 29.43 7.16 -29.55
C ASP A 112 28.66 8.49 -29.49
N GLN A 113 28.90 9.33 -28.48
CA GLN A 113 28.24 10.62 -28.28
C GLN A 113 29.26 11.74 -28.08
N ASP A 114 28.93 12.95 -28.54
CA ASP A 114 29.67 14.15 -28.16
C ASP A 114 29.24 14.59 -26.74
N ASN A 115 30.21 14.73 -25.85
CA ASN A 115 29.94 15.05 -24.44
C ASN A 115 29.66 16.55 -24.22
N ASP A 116 30.23 17.45 -25.03
CA ASP A 116 29.93 18.87 -24.93
C ASP A 116 28.49 19.12 -25.44
N GLU A 117 28.11 18.52 -26.57
CA GLU A 117 26.71 18.59 -27.06
C GLU A 117 25.73 17.95 -26.07
N ALA A 118 26.05 16.79 -25.49
CA ALA A 118 25.17 16.09 -24.55
C ALA A 118 24.95 16.87 -23.24
N ILE A 119 25.99 17.50 -22.68
CA ILE A 119 25.86 18.29 -21.46
C ILE A 119 25.17 19.63 -21.75
N GLN A 120 25.44 20.27 -22.90
CA GLN A 120 24.73 21.48 -23.33
C GLN A 120 23.23 21.21 -23.56
N GLU A 121 22.87 20.09 -24.20
CA GLU A 121 21.47 19.67 -24.39
C GLU A 121 20.74 19.48 -23.05
N VAL A 122 21.42 18.89 -22.06
CA VAL A 122 20.91 18.77 -20.68
C VAL A 122 20.72 20.13 -20.04
N TRP A 123 21.71 21.03 -20.17
CA TRP A 123 21.65 22.37 -19.59
C TRP A 123 20.46 23.15 -20.15
N ASP A 124 20.31 23.20 -21.47
CA ASP A 124 19.25 23.97 -22.15
C ASP A 124 17.84 23.43 -21.86
N LYS A 125 17.69 22.12 -21.67
CA LYS A 125 16.41 21.50 -21.29
C LYS A 125 16.03 21.74 -19.82
N LEU A 126 16.99 21.70 -18.90
CA LEU A 126 16.69 21.76 -17.46
C LEU A 126 16.72 23.18 -16.91
N LYS A 127 17.57 24.06 -17.46
CA LYS A 127 17.78 25.43 -16.95
C LYS A 127 16.51 26.31 -16.92
N PRO A 128 15.61 26.29 -17.91
CA PRO A 128 14.36 27.07 -17.88
C PRO A 128 13.44 26.68 -16.72
N HIS A 129 13.58 25.46 -16.19
CA HIS A 129 12.72 24.91 -15.15
C HIS A 129 13.37 24.88 -13.75
N SER A 130 14.53 25.50 -13.55
CA SER A 130 15.18 25.56 -12.23
C SER A 130 15.08 26.95 -11.60
N ILE A 131 14.47 27.02 -10.41
CA ILE A 131 14.43 28.25 -9.60
C ILE A 131 15.79 28.59 -9.00
N SER A 132 16.57 27.55 -8.66
CA SER A 132 17.85 27.69 -7.96
C SER A 132 19.04 27.87 -8.90
N GLY A 133 18.89 27.43 -10.15
CA GLY A 133 19.95 27.33 -11.13
C GLY A 133 20.84 26.09 -10.97
N ASN A 134 20.61 25.24 -9.95
CA ASN A 134 21.19 23.91 -9.85
C ASN A 134 20.33 22.94 -10.66
N LEU A 135 20.96 22.06 -11.44
CA LEU A 135 20.26 21.13 -12.33
C LEU A 135 20.49 19.68 -11.84
N LEU A 136 19.47 18.83 -11.95
CA LEU A 136 19.58 17.39 -11.70
C LEU A 136 19.36 16.64 -13.02
N ALA A 137 20.44 16.09 -13.57
CA ALA A 137 20.39 15.17 -14.69
C ALA A 137 20.78 13.77 -14.21
N LEU A 138 20.01 12.76 -14.60
CA LEU A 138 20.39 11.37 -14.36
C LEU A 138 21.08 10.84 -15.61
N CYS A 139 22.28 10.32 -15.42
CA CYS A 139 23.13 9.80 -16.49
C CYS A 139 22.83 8.31 -16.68
N GLY A 140 21.65 8.04 -17.24
CA GLY A 140 21.10 6.70 -17.46
C GLY A 140 19.62 6.72 -17.82
N CYS A 141 19.14 5.66 -18.46
CA CYS A 141 17.74 5.40 -18.79
C CYS A 141 17.35 3.95 -18.44
N ASP A 142 16.12 3.54 -18.74
CA ASP A 142 15.58 2.21 -18.42
C ASP A 142 16.48 1.07 -18.89
N PHE A 143 16.89 0.21 -17.94
CA PHE A 143 17.76 -0.95 -18.15
C PHE A 143 19.14 -0.64 -18.80
N THR A 144 19.51 0.62 -18.95
CA THR A 144 20.81 0.99 -19.51
C THR A 144 21.96 0.65 -18.55
N PRO A 145 23.13 0.23 -19.05
CA PRO A 145 24.33 0.13 -18.22
C PRO A 145 24.81 1.53 -17.82
N PRO A 146 25.54 1.68 -16.69
CA PRO A 146 26.19 2.94 -16.35
C PRO A 146 27.06 3.46 -17.51
N PRO A 147 27.06 4.77 -17.81
CA PRO A 147 27.91 5.34 -18.84
C PRO A 147 29.39 5.16 -18.48
N PRO A 148 30.21 4.52 -19.33
CA PRO A 148 31.57 4.12 -18.99
C PRO A 148 32.56 5.28 -18.83
N TYR A 149 32.31 6.43 -19.48
CA TYR A 149 33.22 7.58 -19.52
C TYR A 149 32.64 8.82 -18.83
N LEU A 150 31.80 8.63 -17.80
CA LEU A 150 31.08 9.73 -17.15
C LEU A 150 32.02 10.70 -16.41
N SER A 151 33.10 10.19 -15.81
CA SER A 151 34.08 11.02 -15.10
C SER A 151 34.84 11.91 -16.08
N GLU A 152 35.34 11.30 -17.15
CA GLU A 152 36.09 11.93 -18.23
C GLU A 152 35.25 12.98 -18.95
N ALA A 153 33.97 12.70 -19.20
CA ALA A 153 33.02 13.67 -19.77
C ALA A 153 32.82 14.90 -18.88
N VAL A 154 32.70 14.71 -17.56
CA VAL A 154 32.53 15.81 -16.59
C VAL A 154 33.82 16.61 -16.43
N GLU A 155 34.99 15.97 -16.40
CA GLU A 155 36.30 16.63 -16.36
C GLU A 155 36.53 17.48 -17.63
N TYR A 156 36.37 16.88 -18.81
CA TYR A 156 36.53 17.55 -20.11
C TYR A 156 35.62 18.77 -20.27
N TRP A 157 34.35 18.65 -19.86
CA TRP A 157 33.39 19.76 -19.85
C TRP A 157 33.83 20.87 -18.88
N ASN A 158 34.24 20.51 -17.66
CA ASN A 158 34.60 21.48 -16.61
C ASN A 158 35.85 22.30 -16.96
N GLU A 159 36.81 21.73 -17.69
CA GLU A 159 37.98 22.45 -18.21
C GLU A 159 37.59 23.54 -19.23
N ARG A 160 36.53 23.30 -20.02
CA ARG A 160 36.07 24.18 -21.11
C ARG A 160 35.02 25.19 -20.66
N HIS A 161 34.20 24.85 -19.67
CA HIS A 161 33.02 25.61 -19.27
C HIS A 161 33.09 26.07 -17.80
N PRO A 162 34.02 26.98 -17.43
CA PRO A 162 34.23 27.43 -16.05
C PRO A 162 33.00 28.10 -15.41
N ALA A 163 32.06 28.60 -16.22
CA ALA A 163 30.82 29.22 -15.77
C ALA A 163 29.64 28.23 -15.56
N GLN A 164 29.76 26.98 -16.03
CA GLN A 164 28.68 25.99 -16.06
C GLN A 164 29.14 24.62 -15.51
N GLN A 165 29.81 24.63 -14.36
CA GLN A 165 30.44 23.44 -13.79
C GLN A 165 29.42 22.32 -13.49
N CYS A 166 29.76 21.10 -13.90
CA CYS A 166 29.04 19.86 -13.59
C CYS A 166 29.79 19.06 -12.52
N LYS A 167 29.06 18.20 -11.80
CA LYS A 167 29.66 17.22 -10.87
C LYS A 167 28.90 15.91 -10.89
N ILE A 168 29.62 14.80 -10.80
CA ILE A 168 29.01 13.52 -10.41
C ILE A 168 28.64 13.65 -8.94
N GLY A 169 27.37 13.44 -8.61
CA GLY A 169 26.85 13.65 -7.26
C GLY A 169 25.56 12.91 -6.99
N THR A 170 25.10 13.01 -5.76
CA THR A 170 23.88 12.38 -5.29
C THR A 170 22.69 13.34 -5.32
N VAL A 171 21.48 12.78 -5.42
CA VAL A 171 20.21 13.50 -5.27
C VAL A 171 20.16 14.30 -3.97
N LYS A 172 20.76 13.78 -2.89
CA LYS A 172 20.90 14.48 -1.61
C LYS A 172 21.66 15.79 -1.78
N GLU A 173 22.82 15.76 -2.43
CA GLU A 173 23.67 16.95 -2.64
C GLU A 173 23.03 17.95 -3.58
N PHE A 174 22.21 17.50 -4.54
CA PHE A 174 21.35 18.38 -5.34
C PHE A 174 20.31 19.10 -4.47
N VAL A 175 19.53 18.36 -3.67
CA VAL A 175 18.52 18.95 -2.77
C VAL A 175 19.18 19.92 -1.78
N GLU A 176 20.33 19.57 -1.23
CA GLU A 176 21.12 20.46 -0.39
C GLU A 176 21.55 21.72 -1.17
N ALA A 177 22.08 21.61 -2.39
CA ALA A 177 22.47 22.77 -3.20
C ALA A 177 21.28 23.71 -3.52
N VAL A 178 20.11 23.15 -3.85
CA VAL A 178 18.86 23.91 -4.03
C VAL A 178 18.50 24.67 -2.75
N GLN A 179 18.54 24.01 -1.59
CA GLN A 179 18.24 24.64 -0.30
C GLN A 179 19.26 25.72 0.10
N HIS A 180 20.56 25.51 -0.19
CA HIS A 180 21.61 26.50 0.05
C HIS A 180 21.48 27.75 -0.85
N SER A 181 20.82 27.66 -2.00
CA SER A 181 20.54 28.84 -2.86
C SER A 181 19.63 29.88 -2.20
N ARG A 182 18.92 29.52 -1.12
CA ARG A 182 17.96 30.37 -0.38
C ARG A 182 16.86 31.00 -1.24
N LYS A 183 16.57 30.44 -2.42
CA LYS A 183 15.41 30.83 -3.23
C LYS A 183 14.11 30.42 -2.54
N THR A 184 13.10 31.27 -2.61
CA THR A 184 11.77 30.97 -2.08
C THR A 184 11.06 29.97 -3.00
N LEU A 185 11.03 28.71 -2.59
CA LEU A 185 10.28 27.67 -3.31
C LEU A 185 8.79 27.92 -3.17
N ALA A 186 8.06 27.81 -4.28
CA ALA A 186 6.61 27.92 -4.25
C ALA A 186 5.98 26.74 -3.52
N THR A 187 4.92 26.98 -2.74
CA THR A 187 4.11 25.90 -2.17
C THR A 187 3.03 25.47 -3.17
N ARG A 188 2.79 24.17 -3.27
CA ARG A 188 1.84 23.54 -4.19
C ARG A 188 0.98 22.51 -3.47
N GLY A 189 -0.33 22.60 -3.63
CA GLY A 189 -1.32 21.72 -3.01
C GLY A 189 -2.12 22.38 -1.88
N PRO A 190 -2.96 21.61 -1.15
CA PRO A 190 -3.14 20.16 -1.29
C PRO A 190 -3.78 19.78 -2.61
N LYS A 191 -3.01 19.10 -3.47
CA LYS A 191 -3.47 18.53 -4.74
C LYS A 191 -2.71 17.25 -5.05
N GLU A 192 -3.35 16.42 -5.84
CA GLU A 192 -2.79 15.21 -6.43
C GLU A 192 -2.18 15.50 -7.80
N PHE A 193 -1.24 14.67 -8.24
CA PHE A 193 -0.60 14.76 -9.54
C PHE A 193 -1.07 13.59 -10.42
N GLN A 194 -2.34 13.67 -10.83
CA GLN A 194 -3.12 12.72 -11.65
C GLN A 194 -3.11 13.14 -13.13
N ARG A 195 -3.09 12.28 -14.16
CA ARG A 195 -2.83 10.83 -14.29
C ARG A 195 -1.93 10.65 -15.50
N VAL A 196 -0.98 9.71 -15.43
CA VAL A 196 -0.28 9.22 -16.63
C VAL A 196 -0.84 7.84 -16.99
N PHE A 197 -0.93 7.52 -18.29
CA PHE A 197 -1.37 6.21 -18.80
C PHE A 197 -2.66 5.64 -18.17
N THR A 198 -3.76 6.42 -18.18
CA THR A 198 -5.05 6.07 -17.52
C THR A 198 -5.62 4.68 -17.84
N GLY A 199 -5.34 4.13 -19.03
CA GLY A 199 -5.74 2.76 -19.41
C GLY A 199 -5.16 1.65 -18.52
N CYS A 200 -4.07 1.93 -17.79
CA CYS A 200 -3.49 1.03 -16.80
C CYS A 200 -4.48 0.61 -15.71
N TYR A 201 -5.46 1.46 -15.38
CA TYR A 201 -6.36 1.20 -14.26
C TYR A 201 -7.41 0.13 -14.58
N SER A 202 -7.71 -0.09 -15.87
CA SER A 202 -8.58 -1.17 -16.35
C SER A 202 -7.81 -2.38 -16.91
N SER A 203 -6.55 -2.21 -17.32
CA SER A 203 -5.71 -3.33 -17.79
C SER A 203 -5.66 -4.48 -16.77
N ARG A 204 -5.76 -5.73 -17.24
CA ARG A 204 -5.61 -6.96 -16.42
C ARG A 204 -6.34 -6.90 -15.07
N ILE A 205 -7.61 -6.50 -15.04
CA ILE A 205 -8.39 -6.17 -13.83
C ILE A 205 -8.27 -7.17 -12.66
N GLY A 206 -8.10 -8.46 -12.93
CA GLY A 206 -7.89 -9.49 -11.91
C GLY A 206 -6.70 -9.20 -10.96
N ILE A 207 -5.61 -8.60 -11.46
CA ILE A 207 -4.44 -8.27 -10.64
C ILE A 207 -4.73 -7.13 -9.65
N LYS A 208 -5.62 -6.19 -10.02
CA LYS A 208 -6.12 -5.11 -9.14
C LYS A 208 -7.09 -5.67 -8.09
N GLN A 209 -7.99 -6.56 -8.51
CA GLN A 209 -8.94 -7.22 -7.61
C GLN A 209 -8.21 -8.02 -6.54
N GLN A 210 -7.20 -8.81 -6.92
CA GLN A 210 -6.34 -9.53 -6.00
C GLN A 210 -5.54 -8.60 -5.08
N ASN A 211 -4.94 -7.51 -5.60
CA ASN A 211 -4.27 -6.53 -4.73
C ASN A 211 -5.21 -6.03 -3.63
N ARG A 212 -6.42 -5.59 -4.00
CA ARG A 212 -7.42 -5.09 -3.05
C ARG A 212 -7.93 -6.15 -2.09
N GLU A 213 -8.09 -7.40 -2.54
CA GLU A 213 -8.46 -8.53 -1.68
C GLU A 213 -7.39 -8.77 -0.61
N TYR A 214 -6.12 -8.88 -1.01
CA TYR A 214 -5.04 -9.23 -0.08
C TYR A 214 -4.54 -8.06 0.77
N GLU A 215 -4.67 -6.81 0.33
CA GLU A 215 -4.50 -5.64 1.20
C GLU A 215 -5.49 -5.68 2.37
N ASN A 216 -6.78 -5.93 2.08
CA ASN A 216 -7.81 -6.03 3.12
C ASN A 216 -7.60 -7.27 4.01
N MET A 217 -7.28 -8.42 3.40
CA MET A 217 -7.02 -9.66 4.11
C MET A 217 -5.82 -9.56 5.05
N LEU A 218 -4.76 -8.83 4.65
CA LEU A 218 -3.61 -8.54 5.50
C LEU A 218 -4.03 -7.76 6.75
N LEU A 219 -4.81 -6.68 6.58
CA LEU A 219 -5.28 -5.88 7.71
C LEU A 219 -6.21 -6.68 8.64
N THR A 220 -7.01 -7.61 8.10
CA THR A 220 -7.78 -8.56 8.92
C THR A 220 -6.86 -9.52 9.67
N ALA A 221 -5.85 -10.10 9.02
CA ALA A 221 -4.90 -11.02 9.63
C ALA A 221 -4.12 -10.36 10.78
N GLU A 222 -3.58 -9.15 10.55
CA GLU A 222 -2.83 -8.40 11.56
C GLU A 222 -3.70 -8.03 12.78
N LYS A 223 -4.96 -7.60 12.56
CA LYS A 223 -5.91 -7.32 13.65
C LYS A 223 -6.20 -8.57 14.50
N LEU A 224 -6.57 -9.67 13.86
CA LEU A 224 -6.94 -10.91 14.55
C LEU A 224 -5.73 -11.53 15.27
N ALA A 225 -4.55 -11.50 14.65
CA ALA A 225 -3.32 -11.95 15.28
C ALA A 225 -2.91 -11.07 16.46
N THR A 226 -3.15 -9.75 16.39
CA THR A 226 -2.92 -8.84 17.52
C THR A 226 -3.88 -9.13 18.67
N MET A 227 -5.17 -9.37 18.38
CA MET A 227 -6.15 -9.76 19.41
C MET A 227 -5.77 -11.08 20.07
N ALA A 228 -5.45 -12.11 19.29
CA ALA A 228 -5.00 -13.41 19.81
C ALA A 228 -3.71 -13.27 20.65
N ALA A 229 -2.81 -12.36 20.27
CA ALA A 229 -1.58 -12.12 21.00
C ALA A 229 -1.76 -11.37 22.33
N ILE A 230 -2.76 -10.50 22.44
CA ILE A 230 -3.15 -9.88 23.72
C ILE A 230 -3.68 -10.93 24.70
N GLU A 231 -4.41 -11.95 24.20
CA GLU A 231 -4.92 -13.06 25.01
C GLU A 231 -3.87 -14.15 25.30
N GLY A 232 -2.67 -14.09 24.68
CA GLY A 232 -1.52 -14.96 25.02
C GLY A 232 -0.89 -15.75 23.88
N LEU A 233 -1.38 -15.66 22.64
CA LEU A 233 -0.75 -16.31 21.48
C LEU A 233 0.53 -15.58 21.02
N SER A 234 1.53 -16.28 20.51
CA SER A 234 2.68 -15.62 19.88
C SER A 234 2.28 -14.93 18.57
N TYR A 235 2.54 -13.63 18.44
CA TYR A 235 2.28 -12.89 17.19
C TYR A 235 3.15 -13.43 16.03
N PRO A 236 2.57 -13.74 14.85
CA PRO A 236 3.28 -14.42 13.76
C PRO A 236 4.12 -13.45 12.89
N GLU A 237 5.03 -12.70 13.52
CA GLU A 237 5.78 -11.58 12.91
C GLU A 237 6.42 -11.96 11.57
N LYS A 238 7.14 -13.10 11.50
CA LYS A 238 7.83 -13.55 10.29
C LYS A 238 6.86 -13.82 9.12
N ALA A 239 5.69 -14.37 9.40
CA ALA A 239 4.70 -14.67 8.37
C ALA A 239 4.05 -13.38 7.84
N VAL A 240 3.75 -12.45 8.75
CA VAL A 240 3.26 -11.10 8.42
C VAL A 240 4.29 -10.31 7.58
N ASP A 241 5.57 -10.36 7.95
CA ASP A 241 6.68 -9.71 7.22
C ASP A 241 6.79 -10.23 5.78
N VAL A 242 6.77 -11.56 5.60
CA VAL A 242 6.80 -12.20 4.28
C VAL A 242 5.58 -11.83 3.43
N ALA A 243 4.37 -11.86 3.98
CA ALA A 243 3.15 -11.47 3.26
C ALA A 243 3.18 -9.99 2.83
N ASN A 244 3.58 -9.09 3.73
CA ASN A 244 3.73 -7.66 3.47
C ASN A 244 4.73 -7.40 2.32
N ARG A 245 5.93 -7.98 2.36
CA ARG A 245 6.94 -7.78 1.31
C ARG A 245 6.46 -8.31 -0.04
N LYS A 246 5.78 -9.47 -0.04
CA LYS A 246 5.17 -10.04 -1.26
C LYS A 246 4.10 -9.12 -1.85
N ILE A 247 3.23 -8.53 -1.02
CA ILE A 247 2.25 -7.51 -1.46
C ILE A 247 2.99 -6.31 -2.06
N CYS A 248 3.98 -5.74 -1.34
CA CYS A 248 4.74 -4.58 -1.81
C CYS A 248 5.43 -4.83 -3.16
N ILE A 249 5.94 -6.04 -3.43
CA ILE A 249 6.53 -6.39 -4.73
C ILE A 249 5.48 -6.40 -5.84
N ASN A 250 4.29 -6.97 -5.59
CA ASN A 250 3.20 -6.98 -6.58
C ASN A 250 2.66 -5.58 -6.91
N GLN A 251 2.95 -4.58 -6.08
CA GLN A 251 2.52 -3.18 -6.25
C GLN A 251 3.45 -2.33 -7.13
N PHE A 252 4.58 -2.88 -7.60
CA PHE A 252 5.47 -2.19 -8.54
C PHE A 252 4.71 -1.67 -9.77
N HIS A 253 5.10 -0.48 -10.26
CA HIS A 253 4.37 0.26 -11.30
C HIS A 253 4.24 -0.47 -12.65
N ASP A 254 5.07 -1.46 -12.99
CA ASP A 254 4.79 -2.31 -14.17
C ASP A 254 3.90 -3.54 -13.88
N ILE A 255 3.83 -3.96 -12.62
CA ILE A 255 3.09 -5.15 -12.22
C ILE A 255 1.63 -4.78 -11.94
N LEU A 256 1.36 -3.85 -11.01
CA LEU A 256 -0.01 -3.55 -10.59
C LEU A 256 -0.80 -2.82 -11.70
N PRO A 257 -0.30 -1.74 -12.33
CA PRO A 257 -0.80 -1.17 -13.58
C PRO A 257 -0.99 -2.15 -14.74
N GLY A 258 -0.26 -3.27 -14.79
CA GLY A 258 -0.53 -4.34 -15.75
C GLY A 258 0.02 -4.08 -17.15
N THR A 259 1.16 -3.38 -17.25
CA THR A 259 1.82 -2.95 -18.49
C THR A 259 2.77 -4.00 -19.08
N GLY A 260 3.22 -4.97 -18.28
CA GLY A 260 4.18 -5.99 -18.71
C GLY A 260 3.63 -7.14 -19.57
N ILE A 261 4.55 -8.06 -19.92
CA ILE A 261 4.29 -9.33 -20.61
C ILE A 261 3.72 -10.42 -19.67
N ASP A 262 2.98 -11.39 -20.23
CA ASP A 262 2.26 -12.44 -19.48
C ASP A 262 3.10 -13.21 -18.42
N PRO A 263 4.37 -13.59 -18.65
CA PRO A 263 5.20 -14.26 -17.65
C PRO A 263 5.36 -13.49 -16.32
N ILE A 264 5.26 -12.15 -16.34
CA ILE A 264 5.28 -11.33 -15.13
C ILE A 264 4.03 -11.60 -14.27
N PHE A 265 2.87 -11.74 -14.91
CA PHE A 265 1.58 -11.97 -14.25
C PHE A 265 1.44 -13.40 -13.75
N VAL A 266 2.05 -14.39 -14.42
CA VAL A 266 2.17 -15.75 -13.88
C VAL A 266 2.88 -15.71 -12.51
N LYS A 267 4.02 -15.01 -12.41
CA LYS A 267 4.76 -14.85 -11.15
C LYS A 267 4.01 -14.00 -10.11
N ALA A 268 3.31 -12.94 -10.54
CA ALA A 268 2.51 -12.10 -9.64
C ALA A 268 1.31 -12.87 -9.04
N ASN A 269 0.66 -13.72 -9.85
CA ASN A 269 -0.43 -14.60 -9.43
C ASN A 269 0.06 -15.71 -8.48
N GLN A 270 1.22 -16.32 -8.74
CA GLN A 270 1.86 -17.27 -7.81
C GLN A 270 2.11 -16.59 -6.45
N ARG A 271 2.71 -15.39 -6.46
CA ARG A 271 2.93 -14.59 -5.26
C ARG A 271 1.63 -14.29 -4.50
N TYR A 272 0.52 -14.07 -5.20
CA TYR A 272 -0.80 -13.90 -4.57
C TYR A 272 -1.37 -15.18 -3.96
N GLN A 273 -1.12 -16.37 -4.52
CA GLN A 273 -1.50 -17.63 -3.84
C GLN A 273 -0.70 -17.83 -2.55
N GLU A 274 0.61 -17.58 -2.59
CA GLU A 274 1.47 -17.64 -1.38
C GLU A 274 0.99 -16.65 -0.30
N ILE A 275 0.64 -15.42 -0.68
CA ILE A 275 0.03 -14.43 0.24
C ILE A 275 -1.28 -14.97 0.82
N LYS A 276 -2.17 -15.52 -0.02
CA LYS A 276 -3.45 -16.09 0.41
C LYS A 276 -3.26 -17.20 1.43
N GLU A 277 -2.33 -18.13 1.19
CA GLU A 277 -2.04 -19.25 2.07
C GLU A 277 -1.55 -18.77 3.44
N ILE A 278 -0.54 -17.88 3.45
CA ILE A 278 0.01 -17.29 4.68
C ILE A 278 -1.08 -16.56 5.48
N LEU A 279 -1.84 -15.67 4.83
CA LEU A 279 -2.88 -14.88 5.51
C LEU A 279 -4.05 -15.75 5.98
N SER A 280 -4.42 -16.80 5.22
CA SER A 280 -5.45 -17.76 5.64
C SER A 280 -5.03 -18.50 6.91
N GLN A 281 -3.77 -18.96 6.98
CA GLN A 281 -3.24 -19.65 8.15
C GLN A 281 -3.23 -18.72 9.38
N ILE A 282 -2.77 -17.47 9.25
CA ILE A 282 -2.78 -16.49 10.34
C ILE A 282 -4.20 -16.22 10.84
N ILE A 283 -5.16 -15.99 9.93
CA ILE A 283 -6.56 -15.72 10.27
C ILE A 283 -7.18 -16.93 10.99
N THR A 284 -7.02 -18.13 10.45
CA THR A 284 -7.57 -19.37 11.04
C THR A 284 -6.99 -19.62 12.43
N GLN A 285 -5.67 -19.58 12.60
CA GLN A 285 -5.01 -19.80 13.90
C GLN A 285 -5.45 -18.76 14.94
N SER A 286 -5.56 -17.49 14.54
CA SER A 286 -6.00 -16.41 15.43
C SER A 286 -7.45 -16.60 15.86
N LEU A 287 -8.35 -16.96 14.94
CA LEU A 287 -9.75 -17.23 15.25
C LEU A 287 -9.91 -18.49 16.10
N GLU A 288 -9.21 -19.58 15.79
CA GLU A 288 -9.21 -20.81 16.59
C GLU A 288 -8.70 -20.59 18.01
N TYR A 289 -7.77 -19.66 18.22
CA TYR A 289 -7.30 -19.29 19.56
C TYR A 289 -8.35 -18.46 20.29
N ILE A 290 -8.78 -17.33 19.72
CA ILE A 290 -9.76 -16.43 20.34
C ILE A 290 -11.07 -17.15 20.65
N THR A 291 -11.56 -18.03 19.76
CA THR A 291 -12.83 -18.74 19.95
C THR A 291 -12.79 -19.82 21.04
N LYS A 292 -11.61 -20.33 21.43
CA LYS A 292 -11.47 -21.24 22.58
C LYS A 292 -11.63 -20.52 23.91
N GLU A 293 -11.17 -19.27 23.99
CA GLU A 293 -11.27 -18.43 25.19
C GLU A 293 -12.68 -17.81 25.37
N VAL A 294 -13.53 -17.84 24.33
CA VAL A 294 -14.92 -17.41 24.45
C VAL A 294 -15.72 -18.44 25.24
N ASN A 295 -16.20 -18.05 26.43
CA ASN A 295 -17.18 -18.84 27.17
C ASN A 295 -18.48 -18.96 26.36
N THR A 296 -18.70 -20.14 25.78
CA THR A 296 -19.87 -20.49 24.97
C THR A 296 -20.96 -21.20 25.78
N SER A 297 -20.81 -21.29 27.11
CA SER A 297 -21.82 -21.88 28.01
C SER A 297 -23.03 -20.96 28.12
N ILE A 298 -24.22 -21.48 27.79
CA ILE A 298 -25.49 -20.75 27.91
C ILE A 298 -26.38 -21.46 28.93
N SER A 299 -26.88 -20.71 29.92
CA SER A 299 -27.91 -21.21 30.84
C SER A 299 -29.28 -20.99 30.22
N LEU A 300 -29.93 -22.06 29.78
CA LEU A 300 -31.24 -21.99 29.12
C LEU A 300 -32.36 -22.23 30.12
N SER A 301 -33.32 -21.30 30.16
CA SER A 301 -34.58 -21.41 30.93
C SER A 301 -35.55 -22.47 30.38
N VAL A 302 -35.27 -23.02 29.18
CA VAL A 302 -36.05 -24.06 28.52
C VAL A 302 -35.14 -25.24 28.18
N LYS A 303 -35.57 -26.48 28.49
CA LYS A 303 -34.88 -27.70 28.05
C LYS A 303 -34.93 -27.83 26.53
N VAL A 304 -33.86 -27.44 25.85
CA VAL A 304 -33.63 -27.78 24.44
C VAL A 304 -33.19 -29.24 24.34
N LYS A 305 -33.65 -29.95 23.31
CA LYS A 305 -33.37 -31.37 23.09
C LYS A 305 -32.38 -31.52 21.92
N GLY A 306 -31.17 -31.97 22.21
CA GLY A 306 -30.05 -32.09 21.25
C GLY A 306 -28.93 -31.09 21.54
N ASP A 307 -27.84 -31.22 20.78
CA ASP A 307 -26.64 -30.39 20.95
C ASP A 307 -26.87 -28.92 20.60
N LEU A 308 -26.08 -28.03 21.20
CA LEU A 308 -25.96 -26.62 20.80
C LEU A 308 -24.64 -26.44 20.07
N ILE A 309 -24.68 -25.83 18.88
CA ILE A 309 -23.46 -25.39 18.18
C ILE A 309 -23.30 -23.88 18.41
N PRO A 310 -22.24 -23.44 19.11
CA PRO A 310 -21.95 -22.02 19.22
C PRO A 310 -21.52 -21.45 17.87
N ILE A 311 -22.04 -20.27 17.53
CA ILE A 311 -21.68 -19.52 16.33
C ILE A 311 -21.14 -18.17 16.80
N ILE A 312 -19.87 -17.89 16.51
CA ILE A 312 -19.22 -16.63 16.87
C ILE A 312 -19.01 -15.80 15.59
N LEU A 313 -19.53 -14.58 15.59
CA LEU A 313 -19.47 -13.65 14.46
C LEU A 313 -18.48 -12.51 14.75
N PHE A 314 -17.44 -12.40 13.91
CA PHE A 314 -16.42 -11.36 14.03
C PHE A 314 -16.65 -10.26 12.99
N ASN A 315 -16.95 -9.05 13.46
CA ASN A 315 -16.85 -7.85 12.62
C ASN A 315 -15.40 -7.33 12.63
N GLN A 316 -14.75 -7.39 11.46
CA GLN A 316 -13.34 -7.01 11.26
C GLN A 316 -13.14 -5.50 10.96
N LEU A 317 -14.25 -4.76 10.84
CA LEU A 317 -14.26 -3.31 10.54
C LEU A 317 -14.31 -2.51 11.84
N SER A 318 -13.75 -1.29 11.83
CA SER A 318 -13.77 -0.36 12.96
C SER A 318 -15.12 0.38 13.14
N TRP A 319 -16.13 0.03 12.35
CA TRP A 319 -17.48 0.59 12.41
C TRP A 319 -18.55 -0.50 12.48
N VAL A 320 -19.75 -0.12 12.95
CA VAL A 320 -20.89 -1.03 13.07
C VAL A 320 -21.36 -1.48 11.68
N ARG A 321 -21.58 -2.79 11.51
CA ARG A 321 -22.17 -3.36 10.29
C ARG A 321 -23.64 -3.68 10.53
N ASN A 322 -24.51 -3.21 9.64
CA ASN A 322 -25.86 -3.74 9.52
C ASN A 322 -26.02 -4.35 8.13
N GLU A 323 -25.84 -5.66 8.07
CA GLU A 323 -25.87 -6.42 6.81
C GLU A 323 -26.58 -7.76 7.00
N VAL A 324 -26.90 -8.36 5.86
CA VAL A 324 -27.34 -9.74 5.79
C VAL A 324 -26.14 -10.62 5.52
N THR A 325 -25.63 -11.30 6.55
CA THR A 325 -24.59 -12.32 6.39
C THR A 325 -25.17 -13.71 6.18
N TYR A 326 -24.36 -14.61 5.64
CA TYR A 326 -24.70 -16.02 5.45
C TYR A 326 -23.58 -16.92 5.98
N ILE A 327 -23.98 -18.00 6.68
CA ILE A 327 -23.07 -19.00 7.22
C ILE A 327 -23.51 -20.37 6.70
N ASP A 328 -22.56 -21.15 6.20
CA ASP A 328 -22.74 -22.56 5.87
C ASP A 328 -22.27 -23.43 7.04
N ILE A 329 -23.18 -24.14 7.70
CA ILE A 329 -22.87 -25.02 8.85
C ILE A 329 -22.93 -26.48 8.39
N ASP A 330 -21.95 -27.28 8.81
CA ASP A 330 -21.91 -28.73 8.56
C ASP A 330 -22.45 -29.49 9.79
N LEU A 331 -23.66 -30.05 9.66
CA LEU A 331 -24.33 -30.82 10.72
C LEU A 331 -24.15 -32.34 10.55
N SER A 332 -23.13 -32.78 9.80
CA SER A 332 -22.89 -34.20 9.53
C SER A 332 -22.55 -35.02 10.77
N GLN A 333 -21.90 -34.41 11.77
CA GLN A 333 -21.43 -35.06 13.01
C GLN A 333 -22.29 -34.72 14.24
N THR A 334 -23.53 -34.24 14.05
CA THR A 334 -24.42 -33.78 15.14
C THR A 334 -25.82 -34.35 15.01
N ASP A 335 -26.57 -34.47 16.11
CA ASP A 335 -27.98 -34.90 16.09
C ASP A 335 -28.96 -33.77 15.77
N ILE A 336 -28.46 -32.55 15.55
CA ILE A 336 -29.28 -31.38 15.17
C ILE A 336 -29.97 -31.62 13.83
N SER A 337 -31.30 -31.53 13.84
CA SER A 337 -32.17 -31.72 12.68
C SER A 337 -33.22 -30.61 12.59
N PRO A 338 -33.82 -30.35 11.40
CA PRO A 338 -34.86 -29.34 11.25
C PRO A 338 -36.11 -29.66 12.10
N PRO A 339 -36.84 -28.64 12.61
CA PRO A 339 -36.64 -27.21 12.38
C PRO A 339 -35.50 -26.63 13.23
N PHE A 340 -34.62 -25.85 12.59
CA PHE A 340 -33.56 -25.13 13.30
C PHE A 340 -34.10 -23.89 13.98
N ARG A 341 -33.55 -23.59 15.16
CA ARG A 341 -33.67 -22.29 15.82
C ARG A 341 -32.28 -21.70 15.99
N LEU A 342 -32.20 -20.39 15.87
CA LEU A 342 -31.02 -19.63 16.25
C LEU A 342 -31.38 -18.86 17.51
N ILE A 343 -30.55 -18.98 18.53
CA ILE A 343 -30.66 -18.19 19.74
C ILE A 343 -29.44 -17.30 19.88
N ASP A 344 -29.64 -16.13 20.46
CA ASP A 344 -28.54 -15.35 21.02
C ASP A 344 -28.14 -15.90 22.41
N SER A 345 -27.20 -15.24 23.06
CA SER A 345 -26.77 -15.63 24.42
C SER A 345 -27.77 -15.28 25.53
N THR A 346 -28.95 -14.67 25.25
CA THR A 346 -30.07 -14.70 26.21
C THR A 346 -30.71 -16.09 26.26
N GLY A 347 -30.65 -16.83 25.14
CA GLY A 347 -31.65 -17.82 24.77
C GLY A 347 -32.82 -17.24 23.95
N SER A 348 -32.75 -15.97 23.51
CA SER A 348 -33.80 -15.34 22.70
C SER A 348 -33.65 -15.74 21.25
N GLU A 349 -34.77 -16.04 20.60
CA GLU A 349 -34.79 -16.47 19.22
C GLU A 349 -34.45 -15.30 18.27
N VAL A 350 -33.35 -15.46 17.52
CA VAL A 350 -32.91 -14.53 16.48
C VAL A 350 -33.55 -14.95 15.16
N THR A 351 -34.21 -14.02 14.49
CA THR A 351 -34.99 -14.29 13.27
C THR A 351 -34.15 -14.88 12.13
N LEU A 352 -34.22 -16.20 11.97
CA LEU A 352 -33.73 -16.90 10.77
C LEU A 352 -34.69 -16.67 9.60
N SER A 353 -34.17 -16.16 8.47
CA SER A 353 -34.97 -16.00 7.24
C SER A 353 -34.42 -16.83 6.09
N ASN A 354 -35.20 -17.84 5.64
CA ASN A 354 -34.85 -18.78 4.57
C ASN A 354 -33.61 -19.66 4.82
N THR A 355 -33.83 -20.88 5.31
CA THR A 355 -32.81 -21.94 5.29
C THR A 355 -32.84 -22.67 3.94
N LYS A 356 -31.74 -22.62 3.18
CA LYS A 356 -31.58 -23.45 1.96
C LYS A 356 -30.65 -24.63 2.26
N ARG A 357 -31.16 -25.85 2.09
CA ARG A 357 -30.39 -27.11 2.10
C ARG A 357 -29.75 -27.30 0.73
N TYR A 358 -28.42 -27.35 0.65
CA TYR A 358 -27.72 -27.51 -0.64
C TYR A 358 -27.07 -28.90 -0.81
N ARG A 359 -26.63 -29.54 0.29
CA ARG A 359 -26.15 -30.94 0.32
C ARG A 359 -26.58 -31.63 1.62
N ARG A 360 -26.39 -32.97 1.70
CA ARG A 360 -26.98 -33.90 2.69
C ARG A 360 -27.33 -33.29 4.07
N ARG A 361 -26.40 -32.60 4.74
CA ARG A 361 -26.61 -31.85 6.00
C ARG A 361 -25.90 -30.48 6.07
N LYS A 362 -25.81 -29.75 4.94
CA LYS A 362 -25.30 -28.36 4.90
C LYS A 362 -26.41 -27.34 4.68
N PHE A 363 -26.45 -26.31 5.53
CA PHE A 363 -27.50 -25.31 5.56
C PHE A 363 -26.92 -23.90 5.55
N LYS A 364 -27.47 -23.06 4.67
CA LYS A 364 -27.15 -21.63 4.59
C LYS A 364 -28.16 -20.83 5.41
N PHE A 365 -27.71 -20.19 6.48
CA PHE A 365 -28.53 -19.36 7.38
C PHE A 365 -28.41 -17.88 7.02
N LYS A 366 -29.43 -17.07 7.33
CA LYS A 366 -29.48 -15.63 7.03
C LYS A 366 -29.73 -14.84 8.32
N PHE A 367 -28.89 -13.85 8.58
CA PHE A 367 -28.91 -13.01 9.79
C PHE A 367 -29.23 -11.55 9.43
N LYS A 368 -29.56 -10.72 10.43
CA LYS A 368 -29.74 -9.27 10.31
C LYS A 368 -29.24 -8.61 11.61
N ASP A 369 -28.77 -7.36 11.56
CA ASP A 369 -28.29 -6.57 12.72
C ASP A 369 -27.04 -7.13 13.45
N CYS A 370 -25.91 -7.28 12.74
CA CYS A 370 -24.60 -7.63 13.33
C CYS A 370 -23.93 -6.45 14.07
N ARG A 371 -24.55 -5.97 15.16
CA ARG A 371 -23.91 -4.96 16.03
C ARG A 371 -22.65 -5.53 16.69
N CYS A 372 -21.54 -4.81 16.57
CA CYS A 372 -20.35 -5.07 17.37
C CYS A 372 -20.61 -4.60 18.81
N GLY A 373 -21.12 -5.51 19.62
CA GLY A 373 -21.32 -5.36 21.05
C GLY A 373 -21.34 -6.74 21.68
N LYS A 374 -21.21 -6.82 23.01
CA LYS A 374 -21.52 -8.06 23.70
C LYS A 374 -22.97 -8.43 23.40
N ILE A 375 -23.17 -9.45 22.57
CA ILE A 375 -24.39 -10.23 22.60
C ILE A 375 -24.29 -10.99 23.93
N THR A 376 -24.80 -10.38 24.99
CA THR A 376 -24.98 -10.90 26.36
C THR A 376 -26.38 -10.52 26.78
N ALA A 377 -27.30 -11.41 26.44
CA ALA A 377 -28.73 -11.16 26.47
C ALA A 377 -29.48 -11.42 27.80
N HIS A 378 -30.55 -10.67 28.11
CA HIS A 378 -31.67 -11.08 28.96
C HIS A 378 -32.92 -10.23 28.66
N GLY A 379 -34.15 -10.76 28.84
CA GLY A 379 -35.38 -9.97 28.72
C GLY A 379 -36.69 -10.69 29.10
N GLY A 380 -37.43 -10.17 30.09
CA GLY A 380 -38.84 -10.54 30.40
C GLY A 380 -39.85 -9.72 29.57
N CYS A 381 -41.14 -9.58 29.87
CA CYS A 381 -42.09 -10.06 30.89
C CYS A 381 -43.52 -9.78 30.33
N PRO A 382 -44.66 -10.42 30.74
CA PRO A 382 -45.47 -9.89 31.87
C PRO A 382 -46.24 -10.98 32.66
N THR A 383 -46.58 -10.85 33.96
CA THR A 383 -47.73 -10.06 34.46
C THR A 383 -47.87 -10.15 36.01
N ASN A 384 -48.42 -9.08 36.60
CA ASN A 384 -49.21 -9.00 37.85
C ASN A 384 -48.58 -9.15 39.27
N LYS A 385 -49.03 -8.23 40.15
CA LYS A 385 -48.67 -7.95 41.56
C LYS A 385 -47.38 -7.12 41.72
N LEU A 386 -47.44 -5.85 42.15
CA LEU A 386 -48.56 -4.99 42.61
C LEU A 386 -48.45 -3.61 41.95
#